data_AF-A0A7C6GRA2-F1
#
_entry.id   AF-A0A7C6GRA2-F1
#
_cell.length_a   1.000
_cell.length_b   1.000
_cell.length_c   1.000
_cell.angle_alpha   90.00
_cell.angle_beta   90.00
_cell.angle_gamma   90.00
#
_symmetry.space_group_name_H-M   'P 1'
#
loop_
_entity.id
_entity.type
_entity.pdbx_description
1 polymer ?
#
loop_
_entity_poly.entity_id
_entity_poly.type
_entity_poly.pdbx_seq_one_letter_code
_entity_poly.pdbx_strand_id
1 'polypeptide(L)'
;MRAQIQKYEDFSVQLQVNLRHQHEIKDYIINHAPSAKENILKLFDDFLGFDTNIKCHLLGSLDDFTHVGTGYANSETTLTHLKQNPVYQEALAHPGQICWGVMGTDLLMVRILTDLANGEPLSVFAIVLNGLRINQLLNVIPTEETDVSSLEEHYSILVKLDGEILSSPHREQIGTAITDLLHGGTITDLLQHNQRQQGSFSDRLDNGKVLVTYNQIPAKNWYILSLAHHDFLFKEINNSGLFTFVIELLMILISFGLSYGVYLSISLPLDQVKEAMGKAANGDLTLKVNVQTMDELNALGNSFNQMIRQIAVLIQETKIATASVSERSKILESNSQQSAHSAEAVALAATEITKGTIEQTTEAEKTARQMTVLGEEIDVAAAKFYEVEQITNHTRDLSTQSKSIMEELIQKATETNRITATITTDINGLNKHSEEIRDVTELIANIAEQTNLLSLNAAIEAARAHELGAGFAVVADEVNKLANRTNTAAEAINRILKAIEERAQNSTANVTKAHQIVLDQLEVVSQTQKTFDEIIQGMDLIVKRITDVNDHVQRIKEVKDETTQSILNISAISEESASSSEEVSASIQEQAAISEQVRKLANELNTLAKKLVDSITKFTI
;
A
#
# COMPACT_ATOMS: atom_id res chain seq x y z
N MET A 1 38.26 -63.16 -87.87
CA MET A 1 38.10 -64.63 -87.88
C MET A 1 37.04 -65.14 -88.87
N ARG A 2 35.74 -64.79 -88.74
CA ARG A 2 34.66 -65.32 -89.63
C ARG A 2 34.92 -65.15 -91.14
N ALA A 3 35.30 -63.96 -91.60
CA ALA A 3 35.59 -63.70 -93.02
C ALA A 3 36.87 -64.37 -93.53
N GLN A 4 37.85 -64.60 -92.65
CA GLN A 4 39.13 -65.23 -93.00
C GLN A 4 38.98 -66.75 -93.15
N ILE A 5 38.19 -67.41 -92.30
CA ILE A 5 37.96 -68.86 -92.38
C ILE A 5 37.09 -69.24 -93.57
N GLN A 6 36.06 -68.43 -93.88
CA GLN A 6 35.12 -68.71 -94.98
C GLN A 6 35.82 -68.89 -96.33
N LYS A 7 36.86 -68.09 -96.59
CA LYS A 7 37.68 -68.16 -97.80
C LYS A 7 38.23 -69.57 -98.06
N TYR A 8 38.70 -70.23 -97.01
CA TYR A 8 39.29 -71.56 -97.09
C TYR A 8 38.26 -72.66 -97.32
N GLU A 9 37.10 -72.51 -96.70
CA GLU A 9 35.97 -73.42 -96.91
C GLU A 9 35.46 -73.32 -98.34
N ASP A 10 35.26 -72.11 -98.85
CA ASP A 10 34.82 -71.86 -100.22
C ASP A 10 35.83 -72.41 -101.23
N PHE A 11 37.13 -72.26 -100.96
CA PHE A 11 38.18 -72.85 -101.80
C PHE A 11 38.15 -74.38 -101.79
N SER A 12 37.93 -75.02 -100.64
CA SER A 12 37.76 -76.48 -100.57
C SER A 12 36.58 -76.96 -101.43
N VAL A 13 35.50 -76.16 -101.54
CA VAL A 13 34.37 -76.46 -102.43
C VAL A 13 34.83 -76.34 -103.89
N GLN A 14 35.60 -75.29 -104.23
CA GLN A 14 36.10 -75.10 -105.59
C GLN A 14 37.03 -76.23 -106.05
N LEU A 15 37.85 -76.78 -105.16
CA LEU A 15 38.67 -77.96 -105.44
C LEU A 15 37.80 -79.20 -105.74
N GLN A 16 36.63 -79.31 -105.10
CA GLN A 16 35.69 -80.41 -105.31
C GLN A 16 34.92 -80.29 -106.64
N VAL A 17 34.48 -79.09 -107.02
CA VAL A 17 33.49 -78.93 -108.11
C VAL A 17 34.09 -78.51 -109.46
N ASN A 18 35.31 -77.95 -109.48
CA ASN A 18 35.92 -77.51 -110.72
C ASN A 18 36.61 -78.68 -111.44
N LEU A 19 36.04 -79.11 -112.57
CA LEU A 19 36.56 -80.21 -113.41
C LEU A 19 38.05 -80.05 -113.76
N ARG A 20 38.53 -78.83 -113.97
CA ARG A 20 39.95 -78.58 -114.27
C ARG A 20 40.83 -78.86 -113.07
N HIS A 21 40.45 -78.38 -111.88
CA HIS A 21 41.21 -78.66 -110.65
C HIS A 21 41.18 -80.14 -110.30
N GLN A 22 40.04 -80.80 -110.48
CA GLN A 22 39.88 -82.24 -110.28
C GLN A 22 40.77 -83.05 -111.22
N HIS A 23 40.91 -82.62 -112.48
CA HIS A 23 41.82 -83.27 -113.41
C HIS A 23 43.27 -83.13 -112.95
N GLU A 24 43.73 -81.93 -112.58
CA GLU A 24 45.08 -81.69 -112.07
C GLU A 24 45.35 -82.47 -110.76
N ILE A 25 44.38 -82.49 -109.83
CA ILE A 25 44.47 -83.27 -108.60
C ILE A 25 44.60 -84.75 -108.91
N LYS A 26 43.76 -85.30 -109.80
CA LYS A 26 43.79 -86.71 -110.17
C LYS A 26 45.09 -87.09 -110.89
N ASP A 27 45.56 -86.25 -111.80
CA ASP A 27 46.79 -86.47 -112.55
C ASP A 27 48.02 -86.39 -111.64
N TYR A 28 47.98 -85.54 -110.60
CA TYR A 28 49.04 -85.52 -109.60
C TYR A 28 48.96 -86.69 -108.61
N ILE A 29 47.80 -86.94 -108.00
CA ILE A 29 47.65 -87.95 -106.95
C ILE A 29 47.79 -89.37 -107.50
N ILE A 30 47.28 -89.65 -108.71
CA ILE A 30 47.35 -90.97 -109.32
C ILE A 30 48.61 -91.10 -110.19
N ASN A 31 48.81 -90.18 -111.15
CA ASN A 31 49.86 -90.32 -112.16
C ASN A 31 51.19 -89.65 -111.78
N HIS A 32 51.25 -88.99 -110.61
CA HIS A 32 52.46 -88.34 -110.10
C HIS A 32 53.05 -87.29 -111.06
N ALA A 33 52.19 -86.68 -111.88
CA ALA A 33 52.60 -85.73 -112.92
C ALA A 33 53.22 -84.46 -112.29
N PRO A 34 54.51 -84.15 -112.55
CA PRO A 34 55.18 -82.98 -111.93
C PRO A 34 54.54 -81.65 -112.31
N SER A 35 54.06 -81.53 -113.56
CA SER A 35 53.36 -80.33 -114.04
C SER A 35 52.05 -80.09 -113.29
N ALA A 36 51.34 -81.15 -112.93
CA ALA A 36 50.09 -81.05 -112.18
C ALA A 36 50.33 -80.60 -110.72
N LYS A 37 51.44 -81.05 -110.10
CA LYS A 37 51.89 -80.56 -108.79
C LYS A 37 52.07 -79.04 -108.78
N GLU A 38 52.77 -78.53 -109.78
CA GLU A 38 53.11 -77.11 -109.89
C GLU A 38 51.86 -76.25 -110.17
N ASN A 39 50.91 -76.78 -110.95
CA ASN A 39 49.60 -76.15 -111.14
C ASN A 39 48.79 -76.08 -109.84
N ILE A 40 48.78 -77.13 -109.02
CA ILE A 40 48.09 -77.14 -107.71
C ILE A 40 48.75 -76.15 -106.74
N LEU A 41 50.09 -76.09 -106.70
CA LEU A 41 50.81 -75.10 -105.89
C LEU A 41 50.46 -73.67 -106.30
N LYS A 42 50.45 -73.39 -107.60
CA LYS A 42 50.05 -72.09 -108.14
C LYS A 42 48.59 -71.76 -107.80
N LEU A 43 47.71 -72.76 -107.80
CA LEU A 43 46.33 -72.61 -107.38
C LEU A 43 46.21 -72.19 -105.91
N PHE A 44 47.01 -72.78 -105.02
CA PHE A 44 47.06 -72.37 -103.62
C PHE A 44 47.53 -70.92 -103.47
N ASP A 45 48.58 -70.51 -104.20
CA ASP A 45 49.07 -69.14 -104.16
C ASP A 45 48.05 -68.13 -104.71
N ASP A 46 47.42 -68.42 -105.85
CA ASP A 46 46.46 -67.52 -106.50
C ASP A 46 45.18 -67.33 -105.67
N PHE A 47 44.67 -68.39 -105.04
CA PHE A 47 43.42 -68.31 -104.26
C PHE A 47 43.64 -67.99 -102.79
N LEU A 48 44.60 -68.64 -102.12
CA LEU A 48 44.72 -68.56 -100.67
C LEU A 48 45.66 -67.42 -100.24
N GLY A 49 46.70 -67.13 -101.01
CA GLY A 49 47.71 -66.13 -100.67
C GLY A 49 48.40 -66.41 -99.33
N PHE A 50 49.33 -65.54 -98.92
CA PHE A 50 50.02 -65.71 -97.64
C PHE A 50 49.15 -65.20 -96.46
N ASP A 51 48.71 -66.11 -95.59
CA ASP A 51 47.99 -65.79 -94.34
C ASP A 51 48.80 -66.25 -93.13
N THR A 52 49.21 -65.30 -92.29
CA THR A 52 50.01 -65.57 -91.08
C THR A 52 49.27 -66.40 -90.04
N ASN A 53 47.95 -66.53 -90.16
CA ASN A 53 47.14 -67.37 -89.28
C ASN A 53 47.07 -68.83 -89.74
N ILE A 54 47.61 -69.17 -90.91
CA ILE A 54 47.65 -70.54 -91.41
C ILE A 54 49.07 -71.09 -91.34
N LYS A 55 49.24 -72.26 -90.73
CA LYS A 55 50.51 -72.98 -90.70
C LYS A 55 50.80 -73.69 -92.01
N CYS A 56 49.79 -74.39 -92.55
CA CYS A 56 49.92 -75.12 -93.80
C CYS A 56 48.56 -75.36 -94.47
N HIS A 57 48.54 -75.25 -95.80
CA HIS A 57 47.54 -75.81 -96.69
C HIS A 57 48.09 -77.12 -97.24
N LEU A 58 47.27 -78.16 -97.25
CA LEU A 58 47.71 -79.50 -97.60
C LEU A 58 46.67 -80.17 -98.48
N LEU A 59 47.09 -80.70 -99.63
CA LEU A 59 46.34 -81.64 -100.42
C LEU A 59 47.14 -82.94 -100.52
N GLY A 60 46.58 -84.02 -99.99
CA GLY A 60 47.26 -85.31 -99.85
C GLY A 60 46.47 -86.45 -100.47
N SER A 61 47.18 -87.48 -100.90
CA SER A 61 46.60 -88.74 -101.31
C SER A 61 46.00 -89.49 -100.11
N LEU A 62 44.94 -90.25 -100.36
CA LEU A 62 44.32 -91.09 -99.33
C LEU A 62 45.12 -92.37 -99.12
N ASP A 63 45.68 -92.95 -100.18
CA ASP A 63 46.31 -94.28 -100.15
C ASP A 63 47.79 -94.24 -99.78
N ASP A 64 48.51 -93.19 -100.16
CA ASP A 64 49.94 -93.04 -99.92
C ASP A 64 50.29 -91.67 -99.30
N PHE A 65 51.58 -91.34 -99.22
CA PHE A 65 52.07 -90.07 -98.68
C PHE A 65 52.30 -89.00 -99.76
N THR A 66 51.79 -89.20 -100.97
CA THR A 66 51.89 -88.22 -102.06
C THR A 66 51.09 -86.99 -101.69
N HIS A 67 51.73 -85.82 -101.70
CA HIS A 67 51.11 -84.59 -101.22
C HIS A 67 51.69 -83.32 -101.84
N VAL A 68 50.84 -82.30 -101.84
CA VAL A 68 51.18 -80.91 -102.12
C VAL A 68 50.79 -80.09 -100.92
N GLY A 69 51.72 -79.33 -100.38
CA GLY A 69 51.38 -78.35 -99.36
C GLY A 69 52.14 -77.05 -99.53
N THR A 70 51.53 -75.97 -99.07
CA THR A 70 52.16 -74.65 -98.95
C THR A 70 52.03 -74.17 -97.51
N GLY A 71 52.94 -73.33 -97.06
CA GLY A 71 53.00 -72.82 -95.69
C GLY A 71 54.37 -73.03 -95.06
N TYR A 72 54.48 -72.73 -93.76
CA TYR A 72 55.73 -72.82 -93.01
C TYR A 72 55.82 -74.08 -92.13
N ALA A 73 54.72 -74.83 -91.95
CA ALA A 73 54.80 -76.16 -91.36
C ALA A 73 55.19 -77.21 -92.41
N ASN A 74 55.96 -78.22 -92.00
CA ASN A 74 56.37 -79.30 -92.88
C ASN A 74 55.13 -80.14 -93.28
N SER A 75 54.84 -80.18 -94.58
CA SER A 75 53.63 -80.80 -95.13
C SER A 75 53.60 -82.32 -94.98
N GLU A 76 54.76 -82.99 -94.94
CA GLU A 76 54.86 -84.45 -94.84
C GLU A 76 54.51 -84.94 -93.42
N THR A 77 55.06 -84.28 -92.40
CA THR A 77 54.71 -84.56 -91.00
C THR A 77 53.26 -84.17 -90.71
N THR A 78 52.79 -83.07 -91.29
CA THR A 78 51.40 -82.62 -91.17
C THR A 78 50.43 -83.66 -91.74
N LEU A 79 50.69 -84.23 -92.92
CA LEU A 79 49.85 -85.28 -93.49
C LEU A 79 49.86 -86.56 -92.64
N THR A 80 51.01 -86.93 -92.09
CA THR A 80 51.15 -88.13 -91.26
C THR A 80 50.31 -88.00 -89.98
N HIS A 81 50.39 -86.85 -89.31
CA HIS A 81 49.60 -86.58 -88.11
C HIS A 81 48.11 -86.43 -88.43
N LEU A 82 47.78 -85.82 -89.57
CA LEU A 82 46.41 -85.72 -90.05
C LEU A 82 45.77 -87.09 -90.22
N LYS A 83 46.43 -88.04 -90.89
CA LYS A 83 45.85 -89.39 -91.11
C LYS A 83 45.56 -90.16 -89.81
N GLN A 84 46.28 -89.84 -88.73
CA GLN A 84 46.08 -90.42 -87.39
C GLN A 84 45.08 -89.62 -86.53
N ASN A 85 44.67 -88.44 -86.97
CA ASN A 85 43.80 -87.55 -86.21
C ASN A 85 42.33 -88.01 -86.30
N PRO A 86 41.56 -87.99 -85.20
CA PRO A 86 40.13 -88.33 -85.21
C PRO A 86 39.31 -87.56 -86.26
N VAL A 87 39.63 -86.28 -86.49
CA VAL A 87 38.94 -85.41 -87.46
C VAL A 87 39.11 -85.92 -88.89
N TYR A 88 40.24 -86.55 -89.21
CA TYR A 88 40.45 -87.16 -90.52
C TYR A 88 39.59 -88.42 -90.72
N GLN A 89 39.45 -89.23 -89.66
CA GLN A 89 38.55 -90.39 -89.69
C GLN A 89 37.08 -89.95 -89.80
N GLU A 90 36.70 -88.85 -89.12
CA GLU A 90 35.39 -88.21 -89.27
C GLU A 90 35.14 -87.73 -90.71
N ALA A 91 36.14 -87.09 -91.32
CA ALA A 91 36.05 -86.62 -92.70
C ALA A 91 35.97 -87.76 -93.74
N LEU A 92 36.64 -88.89 -93.49
CA LEU A 92 36.52 -90.12 -94.31
C LEU A 92 35.13 -90.75 -94.21
N ALA A 93 34.50 -90.71 -93.04
CA ALA A 93 33.13 -91.19 -92.85
C ALA A 93 32.07 -90.30 -93.53
N HIS A 94 32.40 -89.02 -93.76
CA HIS A 94 31.52 -88.05 -94.41
C HIS A 94 32.21 -87.35 -95.61
N PRO A 95 32.51 -88.06 -96.71
CA PRO A 95 33.19 -87.48 -97.86
C PRO A 95 32.46 -86.24 -98.41
N GLY A 96 33.21 -85.20 -98.74
CA GLY A 96 32.67 -83.94 -99.24
C GLY A 96 32.15 -82.98 -98.16
N GLN A 97 32.08 -83.34 -96.87
CA GLN A 97 31.79 -82.40 -95.77
C GLN A 97 33.06 -81.83 -95.14
N ILE A 98 32.95 -80.65 -94.52
CA ILE A 98 34.06 -80.02 -93.79
C ILE A 98 33.98 -80.46 -92.33
N CYS A 99 35.01 -81.12 -91.84
CA CYS A 99 35.17 -81.49 -90.45
C CYS A 99 36.18 -80.55 -89.77
N TRP A 100 35.84 -80.13 -88.56
CA TRP A 100 36.65 -79.25 -87.72
C TRP A 100 37.00 -79.97 -86.42
N GLY A 101 38.24 -79.83 -86.00
CA GLY A 101 38.69 -80.20 -84.67
C GLY A 101 40.10 -79.70 -84.45
N VAL A 102 40.85 -80.36 -83.57
CA VAL A 102 42.18 -79.88 -83.17
C VAL A 102 43.28 -80.89 -83.48
N MET A 103 44.47 -80.38 -83.77
CA MET A 103 45.68 -81.17 -83.95
C MET A 103 46.80 -80.55 -83.12
N GLY A 104 47.06 -81.14 -81.95
CA GLY A 104 47.90 -80.49 -80.93
C GLY A 104 47.19 -79.25 -80.39
N THR A 105 47.84 -78.09 -80.47
CA THR A 105 47.25 -76.81 -80.07
C THR A 105 46.64 -76.03 -81.23
N ASP A 106 46.69 -76.58 -82.45
CA ASP A 106 46.24 -75.92 -83.68
C ASP A 106 44.82 -76.35 -84.07
N LEU A 107 44.11 -75.43 -84.71
CA LEU A 107 42.76 -75.71 -85.23
C LEU A 107 42.88 -76.30 -86.63
N LEU A 108 42.23 -77.43 -86.86
CA LEU A 108 42.34 -78.22 -88.08
C LEU A 108 41.00 -78.22 -88.84
N MET A 109 41.06 -77.92 -90.13
CA MET A 109 39.96 -78.10 -91.08
C MET A 109 40.33 -79.23 -92.04
N VAL A 110 39.43 -80.19 -92.24
CA VAL A 110 39.65 -81.34 -93.15
C VAL A 110 38.44 -81.53 -94.04
N ARG A 111 38.69 -81.80 -95.31
CA ARG A 111 37.67 -82.23 -96.28
C ARG A 111 38.23 -83.31 -97.19
N ILE A 112 37.52 -84.42 -97.30
CA ILE A 112 37.81 -85.43 -98.32
C ILE A 112 37.19 -84.97 -99.63
N LEU A 113 38.05 -84.83 -100.64
CA LEU A 113 37.67 -84.55 -102.02
C LEU A 113 37.35 -85.86 -102.73
N THR A 114 36.19 -85.96 -103.35
CA THR A 114 35.78 -87.13 -104.14
C THR A 114 35.93 -86.88 -105.64
N ASP A 115 36.20 -87.91 -106.43
CA ASP A 115 36.27 -87.80 -107.89
C ASP A 115 34.85 -87.58 -108.45
N LEU A 116 34.67 -86.49 -109.20
CA LEU A 116 33.39 -86.13 -109.82
C LEU A 116 32.83 -87.20 -110.77
N ALA A 117 33.69 -88.05 -111.35
CA ALA A 117 33.27 -89.04 -112.34
C ALA A 117 32.61 -90.28 -111.73
N ASN A 118 33.02 -90.70 -110.52
CA ASN A 118 32.55 -91.94 -109.89
C ASN A 118 32.11 -91.76 -108.42
N GLY A 119 32.36 -90.61 -107.79
CA GLY A 119 32.02 -90.31 -106.40
C GLY A 119 32.95 -90.92 -105.36
N GLU A 120 34.01 -91.64 -105.76
CA GLU A 120 34.96 -92.27 -104.86
C GLU A 120 35.90 -91.22 -104.24
N PRO A 121 36.37 -91.40 -102.99
CA PRO A 121 37.37 -90.54 -102.37
C PRO A 121 38.65 -90.48 -103.21
N LEU A 122 39.07 -89.26 -103.57
CA LEU A 122 40.23 -89.00 -104.44
C LEU A 122 41.43 -88.49 -103.66
N SER A 123 41.22 -87.48 -102.82
CA SER A 123 42.29 -86.83 -102.06
C SER A 123 41.73 -86.17 -100.80
N VAL A 124 42.59 -85.78 -99.87
CA VAL A 124 42.22 -84.95 -98.73
C VAL A 124 42.74 -83.55 -98.93
N PHE A 125 41.89 -82.56 -98.69
CA PHE A 125 42.31 -81.19 -98.49
C PHE A 125 42.19 -80.83 -97.01
N ALA A 126 43.29 -80.36 -96.42
CA ALA A 126 43.33 -79.96 -95.02
C ALA A 126 44.07 -78.65 -94.84
N ILE A 127 43.67 -77.91 -93.80
CA ILE A 127 44.29 -76.66 -93.41
C ILE A 127 44.51 -76.67 -91.91
N VAL A 128 45.73 -76.33 -91.52
CA VAL A 128 46.11 -76.17 -90.11
C VAL A 128 46.20 -74.69 -89.80
N LEU A 129 45.28 -74.18 -89.00
CA LEU A 129 45.29 -72.82 -88.51
C LEU A 129 46.13 -72.74 -87.23
N ASN A 130 46.94 -71.68 -87.12
CA ASN A 130 47.80 -71.45 -85.97
C ASN A 130 46.95 -71.15 -84.72
N GLY A 131 46.88 -72.11 -83.81
CA GLY A 131 46.04 -71.99 -82.61
C GLY A 131 46.49 -70.91 -81.64
N LEU A 132 47.78 -70.58 -81.61
CA LEU A 132 48.29 -69.46 -80.80
C LEU A 132 47.75 -68.12 -81.29
N ARG A 133 47.69 -67.92 -82.62
CA ARG A 133 47.12 -66.70 -83.21
C ARG A 133 45.62 -66.58 -82.96
N ILE A 134 44.90 -67.71 -83.01
CA ILE A 134 43.47 -67.74 -82.68
C ILE A 134 43.25 -67.35 -81.22
N ASN A 135 44.05 -67.90 -80.31
CA ASN A 135 43.95 -67.57 -78.89
C ASN A 135 44.29 -66.09 -78.61
N GLN A 136 45.31 -65.52 -79.27
CA GLN A 136 45.64 -64.08 -79.20
C GLN A 136 44.53 -63.15 -79.73
N LEU A 137 43.62 -63.66 -80.58
CA LEU A 137 42.44 -62.90 -81.02
C LEU A 137 41.30 -62.96 -80.00
N LEU A 138 41.21 -64.03 -79.21
CA LEU A 138 40.18 -64.24 -78.18
C LEU A 138 40.57 -63.61 -76.84
N ASN A 139 41.86 -63.62 -76.52
CA ASN A 139 42.44 -63.11 -75.30
C ASN A 139 43.50 -62.09 -75.69
N VAL A 140 43.47 -60.90 -75.07
CA VAL A 140 44.53 -59.89 -75.26
C VAL A 140 45.78 -60.39 -74.55
N ILE A 141 46.52 -61.28 -75.20
CA ILE A 141 47.76 -61.86 -74.69
C ILE A 141 48.93 -61.08 -75.32
N PRO A 142 49.82 -60.48 -74.52
CA PRO A 142 51.03 -59.83 -75.03
C PRO A 142 51.90 -60.81 -75.82
N THR A 143 52.57 -60.33 -76.87
CA THR A 143 53.26 -61.13 -77.91
C THR A 143 54.51 -61.91 -77.47
N GLU A 144 54.79 -62.07 -76.18
CA GLU A 144 55.93 -62.83 -75.68
C GLU A 144 55.48 -63.75 -74.52
N GLU A 145 55.79 -65.05 -74.63
CA GLU A 145 55.55 -66.06 -73.59
C GLU A 145 56.27 -65.66 -72.30
N THR A 146 55.64 -64.94 -71.37
CA THR A 146 56.17 -64.86 -69.98
C THR A 146 55.17 -64.47 -68.89
N ASP A 147 53.93 -64.06 -69.16
CA ASP A 147 53.00 -63.74 -68.06
C ASP A 147 51.58 -64.26 -68.25
N VAL A 148 51.41 -65.57 -67.99
CA VAL A 148 50.10 -66.23 -67.92
C VAL A 148 49.36 -65.87 -66.61
N SER A 149 50.00 -65.20 -65.64
CA SER A 149 49.38 -64.91 -64.34
C SER A 149 48.22 -63.91 -64.45
N SER A 150 48.30 -62.97 -65.39
CA SER A 150 47.19 -62.04 -65.70
C SER A 150 45.96 -62.72 -66.33
N LEU A 151 46.11 -63.92 -66.89
CA LEU A 151 45.03 -64.71 -67.45
C LEU A 151 44.38 -65.64 -66.43
N GLU A 152 44.92 -65.77 -65.21
CA GLU A 152 44.23 -66.51 -64.12
C GLU A 152 42.97 -65.76 -63.66
N GLU A 153 42.97 -64.44 -63.73
CA GLU A 153 41.87 -63.61 -63.22
C GLU A 153 40.70 -63.52 -64.20
N HIS A 154 40.98 -63.47 -65.52
CA HIS A 154 39.97 -63.61 -66.56
C HIS A 154 40.54 -64.15 -67.91
N TYR A 155 39.80 -65.00 -68.61
CA TYR A 155 40.18 -65.45 -69.96
C TYR A 155 39.00 -66.02 -70.75
N SER A 156 39.17 -66.15 -72.06
CA SER A 156 38.17 -66.63 -73.02
C SER A 156 38.63 -67.90 -73.73
N ILE A 157 37.68 -68.77 -74.04
CA ILE A 157 37.90 -70.04 -74.73
C ILE A 157 36.87 -70.21 -75.86
N LEU A 158 37.22 -70.99 -76.87
CA LEU A 158 36.35 -71.33 -78.00
C LEU A 158 35.96 -72.80 -77.91
N VAL A 159 34.66 -73.10 -77.98
CA VAL A 159 34.10 -74.43 -77.74
C VAL A 159 33.14 -74.81 -78.86
N LYS A 160 33.18 -76.05 -79.33
CA LYS A 160 32.27 -76.62 -80.33
C LYS A 160 30.94 -77.08 -79.68
N LEU A 161 29.87 -77.26 -80.45
CA LEU A 161 28.54 -77.61 -79.92
C LEU A 161 28.52 -78.91 -79.12
N ASP A 162 29.38 -79.87 -79.47
CA ASP A 162 29.57 -81.15 -78.78
C ASP A 162 30.33 -81.03 -77.45
N GLY A 163 30.79 -79.82 -77.12
CA GLY A 163 31.49 -79.50 -75.89
C GLY A 163 33.01 -79.58 -75.99
N GLU A 164 33.58 -79.89 -77.16
CA GLU A 164 35.03 -79.92 -77.34
C GLU A 164 35.63 -78.50 -77.35
N ILE A 165 36.69 -78.27 -76.57
CA ILE A 165 37.41 -76.99 -76.54
C ILE A 165 38.36 -76.89 -77.74
N LEU A 166 38.09 -75.93 -78.62
CA LEU A 166 38.87 -75.66 -79.83
C LEU A 166 40.03 -74.67 -79.62
N SER A 167 39.93 -73.79 -78.63
CA SER A 167 40.99 -72.83 -78.31
C SER A 167 40.93 -72.40 -76.84
N SER A 168 42.07 -72.40 -76.17
CA SER A 168 42.22 -71.91 -74.79
C SER A 168 43.63 -71.33 -74.58
N PRO A 169 43.80 -70.34 -73.67
CA PRO A 169 45.11 -69.92 -73.18
C PRO A 169 45.84 -70.99 -72.39
N HIS A 170 45.12 -71.92 -71.77
CA HIS A 170 45.70 -73.10 -71.13
C HIS A 170 45.74 -74.24 -72.14
N ARG A 171 46.94 -74.52 -72.67
CA ARG A 171 47.14 -75.49 -73.77
C ARG A 171 46.64 -76.89 -73.44
N GLU A 172 46.66 -77.29 -72.17
CA GLU A 172 46.18 -78.59 -71.70
C GLU A 172 44.65 -78.75 -71.73
N GLN A 173 43.89 -77.67 -71.94
CA GLN A 173 42.43 -77.73 -72.08
C GLN A 173 41.97 -77.95 -73.53
N ILE A 174 42.86 -77.80 -74.52
CA ILE A 174 42.49 -77.89 -75.94
C ILE A 174 42.25 -79.37 -76.29
N GLY A 175 41.08 -79.68 -76.86
CA GLY A 175 40.65 -81.04 -77.20
C GLY A 175 39.99 -81.82 -76.06
N THR A 176 39.84 -81.23 -74.86
CA THR A 176 39.04 -81.82 -73.77
C THR A 176 37.60 -81.32 -73.80
N ALA A 177 36.71 -81.97 -73.04
CA ALA A 177 35.33 -81.53 -72.91
C ALA A 177 35.22 -80.34 -71.95
N ILE A 178 34.40 -79.34 -72.28
CA ILE A 178 34.18 -78.16 -71.42
C ILE A 178 33.60 -78.53 -70.05
N THR A 179 32.93 -79.68 -69.94
CA THR A 179 32.42 -80.24 -68.69
C THR A 179 33.52 -80.71 -67.74
N ASP A 180 34.75 -80.92 -68.23
CA ASP A 180 35.91 -81.22 -67.37
C ASP A 180 36.46 -79.95 -66.69
N LEU A 181 36.14 -78.78 -67.26
CA LEU A 181 36.58 -77.47 -66.79
C LEU A 181 35.55 -76.80 -65.86
N LEU A 182 34.27 -76.90 -66.20
CA LEU A 182 33.16 -76.24 -65.49
C LEU A 182 32.27 -77.28 -64.78
N HIS A 183 32.22 -77.21 -63.45
CA HIS A 183 31.60 -78.24 -62.61
C HIS A 183 30.12 -77.98 -62.25
N GLY A 184 29.54 -76.86 -62.67
CA GLY A 184 28.24 -76.35 -62.21
C GLY A 184 27.02 -76.78 -63.01
N GLY A 185 27.16 -77.72 -63.94
CA GLY A 185 26.06 -78.33 -64.72
C GLY A 185 25.34 -77.40 -65.71
N THR A 186 25.48 -76.08 -65.57
CA THR A 186 24.78 -75.06 -66.35
C THR A 186 25.32 -74.97 -67.78
N ILE A 187 26.60 -75.27 -67.99
CA ILE A 187 27.20 -75.37 -69.33
C ILE A 187 26.60 -76.53 -70.13
N THR A 188 26.25 -77.64 -69.47
CA THR A 188 25.66 -78.82 -70.12
C THR A 188 24.26 -78.53 -70.64
N ASP A 189 23.45 -77.81 -69.86
CA ASP A 189 22.13 -77.35 -70.28
C ASP A 189 22.21 -76.37 -71.47
N LEU A 190 23.22 -75.50 -71.47
CA LEU A 190 23.47 -74.54 -72.54
C LEU A 190 23.81 -75.21 -73.87
N LEU A 191 24.66 -76.24 -73.85
CA LEU A 191 25.06 -76.98 -75.05
C LEU A 191 23.92 -77.86 -75.59
N GLN A 192 23.10 -78.46 -74.72
CA GLN A 192 22.01 -79.36 -75.14
C GLN A 192 20.77 -78.61 -75.65
N HIS A 193 20.42 -77.46 -75.07
CA HIS A 193 19.14 -76.79 -75.35
C HIS A 193 19.21 -75.63 -76.36
N ASN A 194 20.36 -75.31 -76.96
CA ASN A 194 20.57 -74.40 -78.12
C ASN A 194 19.61 -73.18 -78.27
N GLN A 195 19.18 -72.57 -77.15
CA GLN A 195 18.05 -71.62 -77.14
C GLN A 195 18.45 -70.14 -76.96
N ARG A 196 19.72 -69.82 -76.65
CA ARG A 196 20.18 -68.41 -76.48
C ARG A 196 21.55 -68.17 -77.10
N GLN A 197 21.64 -67.09 -77.88
CA GLN A 197 22.88 -66.71 -78.61
C GLN A 197 23.91 -66.00 -77.74
N GLN A 198 23.53 -65.39 -76.61
CA GLN A 198 24.46 -64.77 -75.66
C GLN A 198 23.89 -64.78 -74.24
N GLY A 199 24.76 -64.74 -73.23
CA GLY A 199 24.33 -64.64 -71.83
C GLY A 199 25.48 -64.76 -70.84
N SER A 200 25.14 -64.88 -69.57
CA SER A 200 26.10 -65.16 -68.50
C SER A 200 25.47 -66.04 -67.43
N PHE A 201 26.31 -66.78 -66.71
CA PHE A 201 25.96 -67.59 -65.56
C PHE A 201 27.16 -67.70 -64.63
N SER A 202 26.93 -68.00 -63.36
CA SER A 202 28.00 -68.32 -62.44
C SER A 202 28.24 -69.82 -62.43
N ASP A 203 29.50 -70.20 -62.42
CA ASP A 203 29.94 -71.59 -62.39
C ASP A 203 31.16 -71.73 -61.46
N ARG A 204 31.73 -72.93 -61.37
CA ARG A 204 32.87 -73.25 -60.52
C ARG A 204 33.97 -73.88 -61.36
N LEU A 205 35.11 -73.19 -61.37
CA LEU A 205 36.41 -73.70 -61.81
C LEU A 205 37.10 -74.32 -60.60
N ASP A 206 38.15 -75.13 -60.79
CA ASP A 206 38.90 -75.76 -59.68
C ASP A 206 39.39 -74.76 -58.61
N ASN A 207 39.66 -73.50 -59.02
CA ASN A 207 40.16 -72.43 -58.15
C ASN A 207 39.07 -71.47 -57.62
N GLY A 208 37.79 -71.82 -57.68
CA GLY A 208 36.72 -71.05 -57.02
C GLY A 208 35.54 -70.66 -57.93
N LYS A 209 34.69 -69.75 -57.43
CA LYS A 209 33.51 -69.29 -58.19
C LYS A 209 33.93 -68.34 -59.30
N VAL A 210 33.53 -68.69 -60.52
CA VAL A 210 33.78 -67.89 -61.72
C VAL A 210 32.46 -67.39 -62.30
N LEU A 211 32.48 -66.20 -62.89
CA LEU A 211 31.41 -65.73 -63.76
C LEU A 211 31.77 -66.11 -65.19
N VAL A 212 30.92 -66.90 -65.82
CA VAL A 212 31.05 -67.32 -67.21
C VAL A 212 30.10 -66.48 -68.06
N THR A 213 30.62 -65.84 -69.08
CA THR A 213 29.84 -65.17 -70.12
C THR A 213 30.01 -65.95 -71.42
N TYR A 214 28.98 -66.01 -72.27
CA TYR A 214 29.03 -66.79 -73.50
C TYR A 214 28.39 -66.06 -74.67
N ASN A 215 28.90 -66.33 -75.87
CA ASN A 215 28.37 -65.83 -77.14
C ASN A 215 28.51 -66.89 -78.24
N GLN A 216 27.43 -67.19 -78.96
CA GLN A 216 27.37 -68.21 -80.00
C GLN A 216 27.75 -67.62 -81.36
N ILE A 217 28.51 -68.38 -82.16
CA ILE A 217 28.81 -68.11 -83.56
C ILE A 217 27.84 -68.95 -84.42
N PRO A 218 26.70 -68.40 -84.89
CA PRO A 218 25.59 -69.20 -85.41
C PRO A 218 25.92 -69.95 -86.71
N ALA A 219 26.88 -69.47 -87.50
CA ALA A 219 27.27 -70.10 -88.76
C ALA A 219 28.04 -71.42 -88.58
N LYS A 220 28.56 -71.70 -87.37
CA LYS A 220 29.45 -72.84 -87.07
C LYS A 220 29.02 -73.68 -85.87
N ASN A 221 27.98 -73.24 -85.15
CA ASN A 221 27.59 -73.79 -83.86
C ASN A 221 28.76 -73.83 -82.84
N TRP A 222 29.58 -72.79 -82.79
CA TRP A 222 30.64 -72.64 -81.78
C TRP A 222 30.25 -71.61 -80.73
N TYR A 223 30.79 -71.71 -79.52
CA TYR A 223 30.62 -70.75 -78.43
C TYR A 223 31.97 -70.15 -78.05
N ILE A 224 31.99 -68.83 -77.89
CA ILE A 224 33.06 -68.13 -77.18
C ILE A 224 32.59 -67.99 -75.74
N LEU A 225 33.35 -68.52 -74.78
CA LEU A 225 33.09 -68.43 -73.36
C LEU A 225 34.17 -67.60 -72.70
N SER A 226 33.83 -66.56 -71.93
CA SER A 226 34.78 -65.77 -71.13
C SER A 226 34.52 -65.98 -69.63
N LEU A 227 35.54 -66.42 -68.90
CA LEU A 227 35.56 -66.75 -67.48
C LEU A 227 36.26 -65.63 -66.69
N ALA A 228 35.70 -65.21 -65.54
CA ALA A 228 36.33 -64.24 -64.63
C ALA A 228 36.14 -64.62 -63.14
N HIS A 229 37.20 -64.51 -62.33
CA HIS A 229 37.18 -64.84 -60.89
C HIS A 229 36.48 -63.76 -60.03
N HIS A 230 35.73 -64.19 -58.99
CA HIS A 230 35.05 -63.25 -58.08
C HIS A 230 36.01 -62.34 -57.28
N ASP A 231 37.18 -62.84 -56.87
CA ASP A 231 38.09 -62.10 -55.99
C ASP A 231 38.72 -60.88 -56.67
N PHE A 232 38.88 -60.92 -58.00
CA PHE A 232 39.35 -59.79 -58.80
C PHE A 232 38.35 -58.62 -58.83
N LEU A 233 37.04 -58.91 -58.79
CA LEU A 233 35.99 -57.89 -58.88
C LEU A 233 35.85 -57.00 -57.63
N PHE A 234 36.36 -57.42 -56.46
CA PHE A 234 36.07 -56.76 -55.17
C PHE A 234 37.31 -56.28 -54.37
N LYS A 235 38.51 -56.33 -54.96
CA LYS A 235 39.79 -56.02 -54.28
C LYS A 235 39.92 -54.58 -53.76
N GLU A 236 39.18 -53.61 -54.30
CA GLU A 236 39.23 -52.18 -53.87
C GLU A 236 38.34 -51.83 -52.66
N ILE A 237 37.37 -52.67 -52.27
CA ILE A 237 36.35 -52.29 -51.27
C ILE A 237 36.85 -52.34 -49.81
N ASN A 238 37.87 -53.14 -49.49
CA ASN A 238 38.31 -53.34 -48.10
C ASN A 238 39.17 -52.19 -47.52
N ASN A 239 39.69 -51.27 -48.34
CA ASN A 239 40.56 -50.19 -47.84
C ASN A 239 39.80 -48.91 -47.42
N SER A 240 38.49 -48.82 -47.67
CA SER A 240 37.68 -47.64 -47.33
C SER A 240 37.07 -47.66 -45.92
N GLY A 241 37.06 -48.81 -45.24
CA GLY A 241 36.38 -48.96 -43.93
C GLY A 241 37.06 -48.26 -42.74
N LEU A 242 38.40 -48.18 -42.73
CA LEU A 242 39.15 -47.60 -41.60
C LEU A 242 39.01 -46.06 -41.54
N PHE A 243 38.91 -45.41 -42.70
CA PHE A 243 38.81 -43.95 -42.79
C PHE A 243 37.47 -43.42 -42.26
N THR A 244 36.37 -44.15 -42.51
CA THR A 244 35.03 -43.77 -42.03
C THR A 244 34.93 -43.81 -40.50
N PHE A 245 35.54 -44.81 -39.85
CA PHE A 245 35.47 -44.98 -38.40
C PHE A 245 36.19 -43.86 -37.61
N VAL A 246 37.31 -43.34 -38.14
CA VAL A 246 38.08 -42.26 -37.49
C VAL A 246 37.32 -40.93 -37.47
N ILE A 247 36.59 -40.62 -38.54
CA ILE A 247 35.78 -39.40 -38.64
C ILE A 247 34.63 -39.43 -37.62
N GLU A 248 34.00 -40.60 -37.44
CA GLU A 248 32.89 -40.76 -36.50
C GLU A 248 33.32 -40.57 -35.05
N LEU A 249 34.50 -41.09 -34.66
CA LEU A 249 35.07 -40.89 -33.33
C LEU A 249 35.43 -39.42 -33.06
N LEU A 250 35.97 -38.70 -34.05
CA LEU A 250 36.29 -37.28 -33.94
C LEU A 250 35.04 -36.42 -33.74
N MET A 251 33.94 -36.74 -34.43
CA MET A 251 32.67 -36.02 -34.27
C MET A 251 32.08 -36.20 -32.88
N ILE A 252 32.20 -37.39 -32.26
CA ILE A 252 31.75 -37.63 -30.89
C ILE A 252 32.56 -36.79 -29.88
N LEU A 253 33.88 -36.75 -30.01
CA LEU A 253 34.76 -35.99 -29.12
C LEU A 253 34.51 -34.47 -29.23
N ILE A 254 34.33 -33.96 -30.44
CA ILE A 254 33.98 -32.55 -30.68
C ILE A 254 32.60 -32.23 -30.09
N SER A 255 31.61 -33.12 -30.27
CA SER A 255 30.27 -32.96 -29.69
C SER A 255 30.30 -32.92 -28.17
N PHE A 256 31.14 -33.75 -27.54
CA PHE A 256 31.31 -33.75 -26.08
C PHE A 256 31.97 -32.46 -25.57
N GLY A 257 33.01 -31.99 -26.26
CA GLY A 257 33.68 -30.72 -25.94
C GLY A 257 32.76 -29.50 -26.07
N LEU A 258 31.97 -29.43 -27.15
CA LEU A 258 30.97 -28.37 -27.34
C LEU A 258 29.88 -28.41 -26.27
N SER A 259 29.37 -29.61 -25.94
CA SER A 259 28.35 -29.77 -24.90
C SER A 259 28.86 -29.33 -23.52
N TYR A 260 30.11 -29.67 -23.20
CA TYR A 260 30.75 -29.26 -21.95
C TYR A 260 31.00 -27.74 -21.90
N GLY A 261 31.36 -27.13 -23.05
CA GLY A 261 31.49 -25.68 -23.18
C GLY A 261 30.17 -24.95 -22.92
N VAL A 262 29.07 -25.42 -23.50
CA VAL A 262 27.70 -24.88 -23.28
C VAL A 262 27.26 -25.01 -21.81
N TYR A 263 27.60 -26.12 -21.15
CA TYR A 263 27.31 -26.31 -19.73
C TYR A 263 28.00 -25.23 -18.87
N LEU A 264 29.30 -24.98 -19.11
CA LEU A 264 30.08 -24.01 -18.35
C LEU A 264 29.69 -22.55 -18.64
N SER A 265 29.36 -22.22 -19.89
CA SER A 265 29.04 -20.85 -20.28
C SER A 265 27.59 -20.45 -20.01
N ILE A 266 26.64 -21.40 -20.04
CA ILE A 266 25.21 -21.10 -19.92
C ILE A 266 24.60 -21.75 -18.68
N SER A 267 24.68 -23.08 -18.55
CA SER A 267 23.91 -23.81 -17.53
C SER A 267 24.38 -23.47 -16.11
N LEU A 268 25.69 -23.38 -15.89
CA LEU A 268 26.25 -23.09 -14.58
C LEU A 268 25.90 -21.67 -14.08
N PRO A 269 26.08 -20.57 -14.84
CA PRO A 269 25.62 -19.25 -14.43
C PRO A 269 24.10 -19.17 -14.20
N LEU A 270 23.29 -19.85 -15.02
CA LEU A 270 21.83 -19.90 -14.87
C LEU A 270 21.41 -20.59 -13.57
N ASP A 271 22.03 -21.71 -13.22
CA ASP A 271 21.75 -22.39 -11.96
C ASP A 271 22.15 -21.55 -10.74
N GLN A 272 23.25 -20.78 -10.81
CA GLN A 272 23.64 -19.84 -9.74
C GLN A 272 22.59 -18.74 -9.53
N VAL A 273 22.10 -18.13 -10.61
CA VAL A 273 21.04 -17.11 -10.52
C VAL A 273 19.74 -17.74 -10.02
N LYS A 274 19.36 -18.92 -10.51
CA LYS A 274 18.18 -19.67 -10.07
C LYS A 274 18.23 -20.02 -8.59
N GLU A 275 19.36 -20.51 -8.10
CA GLU A 275 19.53 -20.85 -6.68
C GLU A 275 19.44 -19.59 -5.81
N ALA A 276 20.08 -18.49 -6.23
CA ALA A 276 19.99 -17.22 -5.54
C ALA A 276 18.57 -16.64 -5.55
N MET A 277 17.83 -16.76 -6.66
CA MET A 277 16.41 -16.42 -6.73
C MET A 277 15.58 -17.27 -5.76
N GLY A 278 15.87 -18.57 -5.64
CA GLY A 278 15.20 -19.45 -4.69
C GLY A 278 15.45 -19.05 -3.23
N LYS A 279 16.69 -18.65 -2.90
CA LYS A 279 17.03 -18.15 -1.56
C LYS A 279 16.41 -16.78 -1.27
N ALA A 280 16.40 -15.87 -2.25
CA ALA A 280 15.72 -14.58 -2.15
C ALA A 280 14.20 -14.71 -1.97
N ALA A 281 13.57 -15.68 -2.66
CA ALA A 281 12.15 -15.99 -2.48
C ALA A 281 11.83 -16.49 -1.06
N ASN A 282 12.80 -17.12 -0.38
CA ASN A 282 12.70 -17.53 1.02
C ASN A 282 13.09 -16.42 2.02
N GLY A 283 13.40 -15.22 1.54
CA GLY A 283 13.67 -14.04 2.37
C GLY A 283 15.15 -13.70 2.55
N ASP A 284 16.11 -14.43 1.98
CA ASP A 284 17.53 -14.07 2.06
C ASP A 284 17.93 -13.06 0.98
N LEU A 285 18.00 -11.79 1.36
CA LEU A 285 18.36 -10.66 0.50
C LEU A 285 19.84 -10.28 0.62
N THR A 286 20.64 -11.03 1.39
CA THR A 286 22.08 -10.76 1.57
C THR A 286 22.94 -11.28 0.40
N LEU A 287 22.34 -12.14 -0.42
CA LEU A 287 23.04 -12.90 -1.45
C LEU A 287 23.39 -12.04 -2.66
N LYS A 288 24.59 -12.25 -3.17
CA LYS A 288 25.08 -11.64 -4.40
C LYS A 288 25.54 -12.74 -5.36
N VAL A 289 25.02 -12.71 -6.57
CA VAL A 289 25.42 -13.64 -7.63
C VAL A 289 26.56 -13.01 -8.41
N ASN A 290 27.65 -13.75 -8.60
CA ASN A 290 28.82 -13.30 -9.34
C ASN A 290 28.94 -14.07 -10.65
N VAL A 291 28.25 -13.58 -11.70
CA VAL A 291 28.33 -14.15 -13.05
C VAL A 291 29.40 -13.41 -13.84
N GLN A 292 30.48 -14.10 -14.21
CA GLN A 292 31.63 -13.53 -14.92
C GLN A 292 31.66 -13.95 -16.41
N THR A 293 30.53 -13.78 -17.10
CA THR A 293 30.44 -13.97 -18.56
C THR A 293 30.52 -12.62 -19.28
N MET A 294 30.82 -12.63 -20.59
CA MET A 294 30.89 -11.41 -21.42
C MET A 294 29.58 -11.18 -22.23
N ASP A 295 28.48 -11.75 -21.76
CA ASP A 295 27.19 -11.83 -22.47
C ASP A 295 26.00 -11.38 -21.59
N GLU A 296 24.78 -11.65 -22.04
CA GLU A 296 23.52 -11.29 -21.37
C GLU A 296 23.37 -11.94 -19.98
N LEU A 297 24.09 -13.02 -19.67
CA LEU A 297 24.01 -13.68 -18.36
C LEU A 297 24.67 -12.85 -17.25
N ASN A 298 25.73 -12.10 -17.58
CA ASN A 298 26.32 -11.12 -16.66
C ASN A 298 25.37 -9.94 -16.41
N ALA A 299 24.71 -9.45 -17.47
CA ALA A 299 23.67 -8.44 -17.33
C ALA A 299 22.49 -8.92 -16.46
N LEU A 300 22.08 -10.20 -16.59
CA LEU A 300 21.07 -10.84 -15.75
C LEU A 300 21.51 -10.90 -14.28
N GLY A 301 22.73 -11.37 -14.00
CA GLY A 301 23.27 -11.43 -12.63
C GLY A 301 23.35 -10.05 -11.97
N ASN A 302 23.80 -9.03 -12.70
CA ASN A 302 23.84 -7.65 -12.19
C ASN A 302 22.45 -7.06 -11.95
N SER A 303 21.49 -7.31 -12.86
CA SER A 303 20.11 -6.86 -12.71
C SER A 303 19.44 -7.51 -11.50
N PHE A 304 19.67 -8.82 -11.27
CA PHE A 304 19.23 -9.52 -10.07
C PHE A 304 19.83 -8.90 -8.80
N ASN A 305 21.15 -8.67 -8.76
CA ASN A 305 21.81 -8.04 -7.60
C ASN A 305 21.25 -6.65 -7.29
N GLN A 306 20.97 -5.84 -8.33
CA GLN A 306 20.37 -4.52 -8.17
C GLN A 306 18.93 -4.60 -7.62
N MET A 307 18.13 -5.54 -8.14
CA MET A 307 16.76 -5.79 -7.66
C MET A 307 16.76 -6.18 -6.18
N ILE A 308 17.59 -7.16 -5.78
CA ILE A 308 17.68 -7.60 -4.38
C ILE A 308 18.14 -6.45 -3.48
N ARG A 309 19.12 -5.63 -3.91
CA ARG A 309 19.55 -4.46 -3.15
C ARG A 309 18.42 -3.43 -2.96
N GLN A 310 17.62 -3.17 -3.99
CA GLN A 310 16.49 -2.22 -3.87
C GLN A 310 15.39 -2.78 -2.95
N ILE A 311 15.10 -4.08 -3.03
CA ILE A 311 14.16 -4.74 -2.11
C ILE A 311 14.69 -4.64 -0.66
N ALA A 312 15.98 -4.92 -0.45
CA ALA A 312 16.63 -4.78 0.84
C ALA A 312 16.48 -3.37 1.44
N VAL A 313 16.73 -2.32 0.63
CA VAL A 313 16.54 -0.92 1.04
C VAL A 313 15.07 -0.64 1.39
N LEU A 314 14.11 -1.08 0.57
CA LEU A 314 12.68 -0.91 0.83
C LEU A 314 12.24 -1.59 2.13
N ILE A 315 12.70 -2.81 2.40
CA ILE A 315 12.43 -3.55 3.64
C ILE A 315 13.01 -2.79 4.85
N GLN A 316 14.23 -2.26 4.73
CA GLN A 316 14.86 -1.46 5.77
C GLN A 316 14.13 -0.13 6.04
N GLU A 317 13.76 0.62 5.00
CA GLU A 317 12.98 1.85 5.12
C GLU A 317 11.60 1.58 5.72
N THR A 318 10.94 0.49 5.30
CA THR A 318 9.65 0.07 5.86
C THR A 318 9.78 -0.29 7.34
N LYS A 319 10.87 -0.96 7.75
CA LYS A 319 11.16 -1.25 9.16
C LYS A 319 11.30 0.02 10.00
N ILE A 320 12.02 1.02 9.49
CA ILE A 320 12.18 2.32 10.16
C ILE A 320 10.83 3.05 10.27
N ALA A 321 10.08 3.12 9.17
CA ALA A 321 8.76 3.76 9.14
C ALA A 321 7.78 3.09 10.13
N THR A 322 7.77 1.76 10.16
CA THR A 322 6.89 0.98 11.04
C THR A 322 7.26 1.14 12.52
N ALA A 323 8.56 1.18 12.84
CA ALA A 323 9.03 1.48 14.19
C ALA A 323 8.57 2.88 14.64
N SER A 324 8.66 3.89 13.76
CA SER A 324 8.17 5.23 14.05
C SER A 324 6.66 5.28 14.25
N VAL A 325 5.87 4.55 13.44
CA VAL A 325 4.42 4.42 13.63
C VAL A 325 4.08 3.79 14.97
N SER A 326 4.77 2.70 15.37
CA SER A 326 4.57 2.05 16.67
C SER A 326 4.88 2.98 17.83
N GLU A 327 5.99 3.73 17.77
CA GLU A 327 6.38 4.71 18.79
C GLU A 327 5.35 5.84 18.90
N ARG A 328 5.00 6.48 17.78
CA ARG A 328 4.00 7.57 17.73
C ARG A 328 2.63 7.11 18.20
N SER A 329 2.26 5.87 17.90
CA SER A 329 0.99 5.28 18.36
C SER A 329 0.97 5.12 19.89
N LYS A 330 2.06 4.69 20.51
CA LYS A 330 2.15 4.66 21.99
C LYS A 330 2.08 6.05 22.61
N ILE A 331 2.74 7.05 22.00
CA ILE A 331 2.64 8.45 22.45
C ILE A 331 1.19 8.93 22.34
N LEU A 332 0.52 8.64 21.22
CA LEU A 332 -0.88 9.01 21.01
C LEU A 332 -1.82 8.33 22.01
N GLU A 333 -1.59 7.05 22.33
CA GLU A 333 -2.30 6.32 23.38
C GLU A 333 -2.17 7.04 24.74
N SER A 334 -0.94 7.37 25.14
CA SER A 334 -0.66 8.08 26.39
C SER A 334 -1.30 9.47 26.43
N ASN A 335 -1.20 10.24 25.34
CA ASN A 335 -1.80 11.57 25.26
C ASN A 335 -3.33 11.52 25.30
N SER A 336 -3.93 10.49 24.70
CA SER A 336 -5.37 10.27 24.74
C SER A 336 -5.84 9.90 26.14
N GLN A 337 -5.09 9.05 26.85
CA GLN A 337 -5.34 8.72 28.26
C GLN A 337 -5.28 9.98 29.15
N GLN A 338 -4.26 10.81 28.96
CA GLN A 338 -4.12 12.07 29.69
C GLN A 338 -5.25 13.06 29.36
N SER A 339 -5.69 13.11 28.09
CA SER A 339 -6.81 13.95 27.66
C SER A 339 -8.12 13.52 28.30
N ALA A 340 -8.38 12.20 28.38
CA ALA A 340 -9.55 11.66 29.07
C ALA A 340 -9.54 12.02 30.57
N HIS A 341 -8.39 11.87 31.24
CA HIS A 341 -8.29 12.22 32.66
C HIS A 341 -8.44 13.74 32.90
N SER A 342 -7.93 14.57 31.98
CA SER A 342 -8.12 16.02 32.04
C SER A 342 -9.59 16.39 31.83
N ALA A 343 -10.28 15.72 30.91
CA ALA A 343 -11.71 15.88 30.70
C ALA A 343 -12.50 15.55 31.99
N GLU A 344 -12.23 14.41 32.64
CA GLU A 344 -12.86 14.07 33.92
C GLU A 344 -12.66 15.15 35.00
N ALA A 345 -11.46 15.72 35.11
CA ALA A 345 -11.18 16.79 36.05
C ALA A 345 -11.98 18.07 35.75
N VAL A 346 -12.14 18.43 34.46
CA VAL A 346 -12.97 19.57 34.05
C VAL A 346 -14.45 19.30 34.32
N ALA A 347 -14.94 18.07 34.12
CA ALA A 347 -16.33 17.71 34.44
C ALA A 347 -16.62 17.85 35.94
N LEU A 348 -15.68 17.43 36.80
CA LEU A 348 -15.79 17.62 38.25
C LEU A 348 -15.81 19.11 38.61
N ALA A 349 -14.93 19.92 38.00
CA ALA A 349 -14.92 21.35 38.22
C ALA A 349 -16.23 22.02 37.78
N ALA A 350 -16.80 21.64 36.62
CA ALA A 350 -18.09 22.13 36.16
C ALA A 350 -19.23 21.77 37.14
N THR A 351 -19.21 20.55 37.69
CA THR A 351 -20.18 20.10 38.70
C THR A 351 -20.10 20.93 39.98
N GLU A 352 -18.88 21.22 40.47
CA GLU A 352 -18.69 22.09 41.63
C GLU A 352 -19.13 23.53 41.35
N ILE A 353 -18.92 24.05 40.13
CA ILE A 353 -19.45 25.37 39.73
C ILE A 353 -20.98 25.35 39.80
N THR A 354 -21.66 24.35 39.22
CA THR A 354 -23.12 24.23 39.27
C THR A 354 -23.63 24.16 40.72
N LYS A 355 -22.94 23.43 41.59
CA LYS A 355 -23.29 23.39 43.02
C LYS A 355 -23.13 24.78 43.66
N GLY A 356 -22.01 25.46 43.39
CA GLY A 356 -21.75 26.81 43.89
C GLY A 356 -22.78 27.84 43.40
N THR A 357 -23.26 27.72 42.15
CA THR A 357 -24.29 28.62 41.63
C THR A 357 -25.65 28.37 42.27
N ILE A 358 -26.01 27.12 42.59
CA ILE A 358 -27.23 26.79 43.37
C ILE A 358 -27.17 27.39 44.78
N GLU A 359 -26.02 27.28 45.45
CA GLU A 359 -25.80 27.90 46.75
C GLU A 359 -25.91 29.43 46.67
N GLN A 360 -25.34 30.03 45.62
CA GLN A 360 -25.43 31.47 45.35
C GLN A 360 -26.87 31.95 45.13
N THR A 361 -27.67 31.22 44.33
CA THR A 361 -29.10 31.52 44.14
C THR A 361 -29.86 31.45 45.46
N THR A 362 -29.59 30.44 46.29
CA THR A 362 -30.23 30.27 47.60
C THR A 362 -29.94 31.44 48.54
N GLU A 363 -28.69 31.90 48.61
CA GLU A 363 -28.33 33.06 49.42
C GLU A 363 -28.85 34.37 48.81
N ALA A 364 -28.93 34.48 47.48
CA ALA A 364 -29.57 35.63 46.81
C ALA A 364 -31.06 35.73 47.19
N GLU A 365 -31.82 34.63 47.13
CA GLU A 365 -33.22 34.61 47.56
C GLU A 365 -33.41 34.98 49.03
N LYS A 366 -32.53 34.49 49.90
CA LYS A 366 -32.54 34.83 51.33
C LYS A 366 -32.28 36.31 51.55
N THR A 367 -31.32 36.88 50.82
CA THR A 367 -31.02 38.31 50.89
C THR A 367 -32.20 39.14 50.34
N ALA A 368 -32.87 38.69 49.28
CA ALA A 368 -34.07 39.34 48.76
C ALA A 368 -35.18 39.39 49.83
N ARG A 369 -35.43 38.28 50.53
CA ARG A 369 -36.38 38.23 51.65
C ARG A 369 -36.00 39.20 52.77
N GLN A 370 -34.71 39.30 53.11
CA GLN A 370 -34.23 40.25 54.10
C GLN A 370 -34.44 41.70 53.66
N MET A 371 -34.26 42.02 52.37
CA MET A 371 -34.54 43.34 51.83
C MET A 371 -36.04 43.69 51.84
N THR A 372 -36.92 42.71 51.66
CA THR A 372 -38.37 42.89 51.85
C THR A 372 -38.68 43.28 53.29
N VAL A 373 -38.17 42.52 54.26
CA VAL A 373 -38.35 42.83 55.70
C VAL A 373 -37.76 44.20 56.04
N LEU A 374 -36.58 44.53 55.53
CA LEU A 374 -35.99 45.86 55.72
C LEU A 374 -36.90 46.96 55.16
N GLY A 375 -37.53 46.74 54.00
CA GLY A 375 -38.52 47.65 53.44
C GLY A 375 -39.70 47.91 54.37
N GLU A 376 -40.25 46.86 54.98
CA GLU A 376 -41.34 46.97 55.96
C GLU A 376 -40.90 47.77 57.20
N GLU A 377 -39.70 47.51 57.72
CA GLU A 377 -39.15 48.25 58.87
C GLU A 377 -38.87 49.73 58.56
N ILE A 378 -38.45 50.05 57.33
CA ILE A 378 -38.30 51.44 56.84
C ILE A 378 -39.65 52.17 56.86
N ASP A 379 -40.70 51.53 56.34
CA ASP A 379 -42.05 52.12 56.30
C ASP A 379 -42.61 52.31 57.72
N VAL A 380 -42.38 51.36 58.63
CA VAL A 380 -42.73 51.49 60.05
C VAL A 380 -41.98 52.65 60.71
N ALA A 381 -40.67 52.77 60.47
CA ALA A 381 -39.86 53.87 61.01
C ALA A 381 -40.35 55.23 60.51
N ALA A 382 -40.65 55.36 59.21
CA ALA A 382 -41.19 56.58 58.63
C ALA A 382 -42.54 56.99 59.29
N ALA A 383 -43.45 56.02 59.47
CA ALA A 383 -44.72 56.26 60.16
C ALA A 383 -44.52 56.71 61.61
N LYS A 384 -43.54 56.13 62.32
CA LYS A 384 -43.21 56.50 63.70
C LYS A 384 -42.62 57.91 63.79
N PHE A 385 -41.75 58.31 62.88
CA PHE A 385 -41.22 59.67 62.86
C PHE A 385 -42.30 60.72 62.57
N TYR A 386 -43.26 60.39 61.70
CA TYR A 386 -44.43 61.23 61.47
C TYR A 386 -45.31 61.38 62.73
N GLU A 387 -45.52 60.31 63.48
CA GLU A 387 -46.24 60.36 64.77
C GLU A 387 -45.53 61.26 65.79
N VAL A 388 -44.19 61.15 65.90
CA VAL A 388 -43.40 62.01 66.79
C VAL A 388 -43.50 63.47 66.36
N GLU A 389 -43.44 63.77 65.07
CA GLU A 389 -43.58 65.14 64.54
C GLU A 389 -44.93 65.76 64.97
N GLN A 390 -46.02 65.01 64.86
CA GLN A 390 -47.34 65.47 65.30
C GLN A 390 -47.38 65.76 66.80
N ILE A 391 -46.82 64.86 67.63
CA ILE A 391 -46.77 65.03 69.09
C ILE A 391 -45.93 66.25 69.46
N THR A 392 -44.78 66.44 68.82
CA THR A 392 -43.89 67.58 69.04
C THR A 392 -44.57 68.90 68.69
N ASN A 393 -45.24 68.97 67.53
CA ASN A 393 -46.00 70.16 67.12
C ASN A 393 -47.15 70.46 68.09
N HIS A 394 -47.90 69.45 68.50
CA HIS A 394 -48.97 69.65 69.49
C HIS A 394 -48.44 70.15 70.84
N THR A 395 -47.29 69.63 71.30
CA THR A 395 -46.64 70.07 72.54
C THR A 395 -46.13 71.50 72.45
N ARG A 396 -45.61 71.90 71.29
CA ARG A 396 -45.21 73.28 70.98
C ARG A 396 -46.40 74.24 71.05
N ASP A 397 -47.54 73.85 70.49
CA ASP A 397 -48.77 74.66 70.53
C ASP A 397 -49.29 74.82 71.97
N LEU A 398 -49.35 73.73 72.75
CA LEU A 398 -49.72 73.77 74.17
C LEU A 398 -48.78 74.67 75.00
N SER A 399 -47.48 74.63 74.70
CA SER A 399 -46.49 75.48 75.38
C SER A 399 -46.66 76.95 75.01
N THR A 400 -46.98 77.24 73.75
CA THR A 400 -47.29 78.59 73.27
C THR A 400 -48.57 79.13 73.92
N GLN A 401 -49.60 78.31 74.03
CA GLN A 401 -50.83 78.67 74.74
C GLN A 401 -50.56 78.93 76.22
N SER A 402 -49.76 78.07 76.87
CA SER A 402 -49.42 78.23 78.28
C SER A 402 -48.60 79.50 78.54
N LYS A 403 -47.70 79.86 77.63
CA LYS A 403 -46.98 81.14 77.66
C LYS A 403 -47.96 82.33 77.62
N SER A 404 -48.96 82.30 76.74
CA SER A 404 -49.98 83.35 76.65
C SER A 404 -50.81 83.47 77.94
N ILE A 405 -51.13 82.34 78.60
CA ILE A 405 -51.81 82.35 79.91
C ILE A 405 -50.93 83.00 80.99
N MET A 406 -49.61 82.76 80.97
CA MET A 406 -48.67 83.42 81.90
C MET A 406 -48.61 84.94 81.66
N GLU A 407 -48.65 85.39 80.42
CA GLU A 407 -48.71 86.81 80.09
C GLU A 407 -49.99 87.48 80.63
N GLU A 408 -51.13 86.80 80.53
CA GLU A 408 -52.38 87.28 81.16
C GLU A 408 -52.25 87.33 82.68
N LEU A 409 -51.64 86.32 83.31
CA LEU A 409 -51.44 86.28 84.76
C LEU A 409 -50.53 87.43 85.24
N ILE A 410 -49.49 87.79 84.48
CA ILE A 410 -48.65 88.97 84.75
C ILE A 410 -49.50 90.25 84.74
N GLN A 411 -50.39 90.40 83.75
CA GLN A 411 -51.29 91.57 83.69
C GLN A 411 -52.22 91.63 84.91
N LYS A 412 -52.82 90.51 85.32
CA LYS A 412 -53.70 90.44 86.51
C LYS A 412 -52.96 90.68 87.82
N ALA A 413 -51.74 90.17 87.95
CA ALA A 413 -50.90 90.42 89.12
C ALA A 413 -50.48 91.91 89.20
N THR A 414 -50.16 92.53 88.06
CA THR A 414 -49.85 93.97 87.99
C THR A 414 -51.05 94.82 88.40
N GLU A 415 -52.25 94.47 87.96
CA GLU A 415 -53.48 95.15 88.36
C GLU A 415 -53.77 94.98 89.86
N THR A 416 -53.54 93.78 90.40
CA THR A 416 -53.65 93.52 91.86
C THR A 416 -52.68 94.38 92.65
N ASN A 417 -51.45 94.55 92.17
CA ASN A 417 -50.45 95.43 92.76
C ASN A 417 -50.93 96.90 92.79
N ARG A 418 -51.50 97.38 91.67
CA ARG A 418 -52.07 98.73 91.56
C ARG A 418 -53.21 98.97 92.56
N ILE A 419 -54.12 98.00 92.70
CA ILE A 419 -55.24 98.06 93.67
C ILE A 419 -54.69 98.09 95.11
N THR A 420 -53.71 97.25 95.42
CA THR A 420 -53.07 97.18 96.75
C THR A 420 -52.39 98.50 97.13
N ALA A 421 -51.72 99.14 96.16
CA ALA A 421 -51.14 100.48 96.34
C ALA A 421 -52.22 101.54 96.62
N THR A 422 -53.35 101.48 95.92
CA THR A 422 -54.48 102.41 96.13
C THR A 422 -55.08 102.23 97.53
N ILE A 423 -55.29 100.99 97.98
CA ILE A 423 -55.76 100.71 99.35
C ILE A 423 -54.79 101.29 100.39
N THR A 424 -53.48 101.21 100.16
CA THR A 424 -52.47 101.81 101.06
C THR A 424 -52.65 103.32 101.16
N THR A 425 -52.86 103.99 100.02
CA THR A 425 -53.15 105.44 99.97
C THR A 425 -54.43 105.78 100.73
N ASP A 426 -55.50 105.01 100.54
CA ASP A 426 -56.80 105.22 101.20
C ASP A 426 -56.71 105.04 102.72
N ILE A 427 -55.98 104.02 103.21
CA ILE A 427 -55.75 103.80 104.65
C ILE A 427 -54.95 104.96 105.25
N ASN A 428 -53.92 105.46 104.54
CA ASN A 428 -53.17 106.62 105.00
C ASN A 428 -54.04 107.88 105.07
N GLY A 429 -54.93 108.07 104.10
CA GLY A 429 -55.95 109.12 104.15
C GLY A 429 -56.89 108.99 105.34
N LEU A 430 -57.37 107.78 105.63
CA LEU A 430 -58.23 107.47 106.79
C LEU A 430 -57.52 107.78 108.12
N ASN A 431 -56.24 107.40 108.25
CA ASN A 431 -55.45 107.71 109.44
C ASN A 431 -55.30 109.21 109.66
N LYS A 432 -55.02 109.97 108.58
CA LYS A 432 -54.92 111.43 108.64
C LYS A 432 -56.24 112.08 109.07
N HIS A 433 -57.36 111.66 108.49
CA HIS A 433 -58.67 112.17 108.92
C HIS A 433 -59.02 111.77 110.36
N SER A 434 -58.61 110.58 110.81
CA SER A 434 -58.81 110.15 112.19
C SER A 434 -57.99 110.99 113.18
N GLU A 435 -56.78 111.39 112.81
CA GLU A 435 -55.94 112.34 113.56
C GLU A 435 -56.58 113.73 113.61
N GLU A 436 -57.05 114.26 112.47
CA GLU A 436 -57.77 115.54 112.43
C GLU A 436 -59.01 115.53 113.34
N ILE A 437 -59.79 114.43 113.36
CA ILE A 437 -60.96 114.30 114.25
C ILE A 437 -60.52 114.19 115.72
N ARG A 438 -59.40 113.52 116.01
CA ARG A 438 -58.84 113.41 117.38
C ARG A 438 -58.49 114.79 117.92
N ASP A 439 -57.80 115.61 117.15
CA ASP A 439 -57.41 116.97 117.56
C ASP A 439 -58.64 117.84 117.85
N VAL A 440 -59.67 117.76 117.00
CA VAL A 440 -60.96 118.45 117.22
C VAL A 440 -61.66 117.93 118.48
N THR A 441 -61.64 116.62 118.71
CA THR A 441 -62.26 115.98 119.87
C THR A 441 -61.55 116.34 121.17
N GLU A 442 -60.22 116.42 121.16
CA GLU A 442 -59.40 116.88 122.29
C GLU A 442 -59.66 118.36 122.61
N LEU A 443 -59.79 119.21 121.59
CA LEU A 443 -60.24 120.59 121.78
C LEU A 443 -61.62 120.67 122.43
N ILE A 444 -62.58 119.85 121.98
CA ILE A 444 -63.93 119.78 122.58
C ILE A 444 -63.86 119.30 124.03
N ALA A 445 -63.04 118.30 124.34
CA ALA A 445 -62.83 117.82 125.72
C ALA A 445 -62.26 118.92 126.62
N ASN A 446 -61.24 119.65 126.14
CA ASN A 446 -60.65 120.79 126.84
C ASN A 446 -61.67 121.92 127.07
N ILE A 447 -62.50 122.25 126.07
CA ILE A 447 -63.58 123.23 126.21
C ILE A 447 -64.62 122.74 127.23
N ALA A 448 -64.98 121.46 127.19
CA ALA A 448 -65.92 120.86 128.14
C ALA A 448 -65.36 120.89 129.57
N GLU A 449 -64.07 120.60 129.78
CA GLU A 449 -63.42 120.68 131.08
C GLU A 449 -63.37 122.13 131.60
N GLN A 450 -63.01 123.10 130.75
CA GLN A 450 -63.06 124.52 131.11
C GLN A 450 -64.49 124.97 131.44
N THR A 451 -65.49 124.50 130.70
CA THR A 451 -66.91 124.79 130.94
C THR A 451 -67.40 124.15 132.24
N ASN A 452 -66.92 122.94 132.56
CA ASN A 452 -67.17 122.26 133.83
C ASN A 452 -66.58 123.07 135.01
N LEU A 453 -65.35 123.59 134.87
CA LEU A 453 -64.73 124.47 135.87
C LEU A 453 -65.43 125.83 135.99
N LEU A 454 -65.83 126.45 134.88
CA LEU A 454 -66.59 127.72 134.88
C LEU A 454 -67.95 127.54 135.55
N SER A 455 -68.67 126.48 135.20
CA SER A 455 -69.99 126.17 135.75
C SER A 455 -69.92 125.78 137.23
N LEU A 456 -68.86 125.08 137.65
CA LEU A 456 -68.60 124.79 139.07
C LEU A 456 -68.34 126.08 139.85
N ASN A 457 -67.50 126.99 139.34
CA ASN A 457 -67.27 128.30 139.95
C ASN A 457 -68.56 129.14 140.01
N ALA A 458 -69.38 129.11 138.96
CA ALA A 458 -70.68 129.78 138.93
C ALA A 458 -71.69 129.18 139.91
N ALA A 459 -71.73 127.84 140.07
CA ALA A 459 -72.57 127.15 141.04
C ALA A 459 -72.15 127.49 142.49
N ILE A 460 -70.84 127.58 142.76
CA ILE A 460 -70.29 128.01 144.06
C ILE A 460 -70.72 129.46 144.37
N GLU A 461 -70.58 130.38 143.42
CA GLU A 461 -70.92 131.80 143.66
C GLU A 461 -72.45 132.03 143.72
N ALA A 462 -73.23 131.24 142.98
CA ALA A 462 -74.70 131.21 143.09
C ALA A 462 -75.18 130.68 144.45
N ALA A 463 -74.51 129.66 145.01
CA ALA A 463 -74.77 129.19 146.38
C ALA A 463 -74.39 130.26 147.43
N ARG A 464 -73.40 131.11 147.13
CA ARG A 464 -72.95 132.22 147.98
C ARG A 464 -73.95 133.38 148.03
N ALA A 465 -74.70 133.63 146.96
CA ALA A 465 -75.74 134.66 146.86
C ALA A 465 -77.10 134.30 147.52
N HIS A 466 -77.21 133.12 148.14
CA HIS A 466 -78.39 132.64 148.87
C HIS A 466 -79.70 132.78 148.05
N GLU A 467 -80.78 133.38 148.57
CA GLU A 467 -82.10 133.43 147.91
C GLU A 467 -82.10 134.14 146.55
N LEU A 468 -81.19 135.09 146.30
CA LEU A 468 -81.08 135.81 145.03
C LEU A 468 -80.35 135.01 143.93
N GLY A 469 -79.62 133.94 144.27
CA GLY A 469 -78.81 133.12 143.36
C GLY A 469 -79.45 131.80 142.91
N ALA A 470 -80.61 131.43 143.45
CA ALA A 470 -81.21 130.11 143.27
C ALA A 470 -81.48 129.73 141.79
N GLY A 471 -81.96 130.66 140.96
CA GLY A 471 -82.17 130.41 139.53
C GLY A 471 -80.86 130.24 138.75
N PHE A 472 -79.80 130.95 139.14
CA PHE A 472 -78.47 130.84 138.55
C PHE A 472 -77.78 129.52 138.93
N ALA A 473 -77.99 129.02 140.15
CA ALA A 473 -77.44 127.75 140.61
C ALA A 473 -77.96 126.56 139.78
N VAL A 474 -79.26 126.56 139.43
CA VAL A 474 -79.86 125.52 138.57
C VAL A 474 -79.26 125.53 137.16
N VAL A 475 -79.07 126.72 136.57
CA VAL A 475 -78.44 126.84 135.24
C VAL A 475 -76.98 126.40 135.29
N ALA A 476 -76.24 126.77 136.34
CA ALA A 476 -74.85 126.35 136.51
C ALA A 476 -74.70 124.83 136.68
N ASP A 477 -75.57 124.18 137.46
CA ASP A 477 -75.61 122.71 137.60
C ASP A 477 -75.97 122.01 136.28
N GLU A 478 -76.90 122.57 135.49
CA GLU A 478 -77.26 122.01 134.18
C GLU A 478 -76.11 122.17 133.15
N VAL A 479 -75.39 123.29 133.17
CA VAL A 479 -74.19 123.50 132.35
C VAL A 479 -73.05 122.56 132.79
N ASN A 480 -72.88 122.31 134.09
CA ASN A 480 -71.92 121.34 134.61
C ASN A 480 -72.22 119.92 134.13
N LYS A 481 -73.49 119.49 134.21
CA LYS A 481 -73.94 118.20 133.68
C LYS A 481 -73.73 118.09 132.17
N LEU A 482 -74.01 119.16 131.41
CA LEU A 482 -73.80 119.18 129.97
C LEU A 482 -72.31 119.12 129.61
N ALA A 483 -71.46 119.81 130.35
CA ALA A 483 -70.01 119.76 130.21
C ALA A 483 -69.45 118.36 130.51
N ASN A 484 -69.87 117.71 131.61
CA ASN A 484 -69.49 116.34 131.94
C ASN A 484 -69.97 115.32 130.88
N ARG A 485 -71.20 115.48 130.36
CA ARG A 485 -71.71 114.66 129.24
C ARG A 485 -70.91 114.86 127.95
N THR A 486 -70.49 116.09 127.68
CA THR A 486 -69.67 116.44 126.50
C THR A 486 -68.27 115.83 126.62
N ASN A 487 -67.66 115.89 127.80
CA ASN A 487 -66.37 115.26 128.07
C ASN A 487 -66.45 113.73 127.93
N THR A 488 -67.50 113.11 128.48
CA THR A 488 -67.76 111.66 128.33
C THR A 488 -67.96 111.26 126.86
N ALA A 489 -68.65 112.08 126.07
CA ALA A 489 -68.83 111.84 124.63
C ALA A 489 -67.50 111.98 123.85
N ALA A 490 -66.68 112.99 124.18
CA ALA A 490 -65.36 113.18 123.60
C ALA A 490 -64.42 112.00 123.93
N GLU A 491 -64.43 111.50 125.16
CA GLU A 491 -63.70 110.27 125.54
C GLU A 491 -64.17 109.05 124.75
N ALA A 492 -65.48 108.90 124.51
CA ALA A 492 -66.02 107.81 123.73
C ALA A 492 -65.57 107.89 122.25
N ILE A 493 -65.55 109.09 121.66
CA ILE A 493 -65.02 109.32 120.31
C ILE A 493 -63.53 108.97 120.26
N ASN A 494 -62.72 109.41 121.24
CA ASN A 494 -61.30 109.07 121.30
C ASN A 494 -61.05 107.56 121.39
N ARG A 495 -61.88 106.80 122.12
CA ARG A 495 -61.81 105.33 122.13
C ARG A 495 -62.10 104.73 120.75
N ILE A 496 -63.10 105.27 120.02
CA ILE A 496 -63.44 104.82 118.66
C ILE A 496 -62.28 105.14 117.70
N LEU A 497 -61.72 106.34 117.75
CA LEU A 497 -60.58 106.75 116.91
C LEU A 497 -59.35 105.88 117.14
N LYS A 498 -59.04 105.55 118.40
CA LYS A 498 -57.95 104.62 118.74
C LYS A 498 -58.20 103.22 118.14
N ALA A 499 -59.44 102.74 118.17
CA ALA A 499 -59.79 101.47 117.54
C ALA A 499 -59.73 101.53 116.00
N ILE A 500 -60.04 102.67 115.38
CA ILE A 500 -59.88 102.89 113.94
C ILE A 500 -58.39 102.90 113.58
N GLU A 501 -57.55 103.59 114.33
CA GLU A 501 -56.09 103.63 114.14
C GLU A 501 -55.47 102.24 114.22
N GLU A 502 -55.82 101.44 115.24
CA GLU A 502 -55.33 100.07 115.39
C GLU A 502 -55.78 99.19 114.19
N ARG A 503 -57.03 99.31 113.75
CA ARG A 503 -57.53 98.60 112.55
C ARG A 503 -56.85 99.05 111.28
N ALA A 504 -56.55 100.35 111.14
CA ALA A 504 -55.85 100.91 109.99
C ALA A 504 -54.39 100.42 109.95
N GLN A 505 -53.68 100.41 111.08
CA GLN A 505 -52.32 99.85 111.19
C GLN A 505 -52.29 98.36 110.81
N ASN A 506 -53.23 97.57 111.34
CA ASN A 506 -53.37 96.16 110.97
C ASN A 506 -53.69 95.97 109.48
N SER A 507 -54.53 96.84 108.90
CA SER A 507 -54.86 96.81 107.47
C SER A 507 -53.65 97.15 106.61
N THR A 508 -52.86 98.17 106.98
CA THR A 508 -51.60 98.49 106.30
C THR A 508 -50.62 97.32 106.33
N ALA A 509 -50.46 96.66 107.49
CA ALA A 509 -49.59 95.48 107.60
C ALA A 509 -50.03 94.34 106.67
N ASN A 510 -51.34 94.08 106.58
CA ASN A 510 -51.89 93.06 105.67
C ASN A 510 -51.69 93.43 104.20
N VAL A 511 -51.86 94.71 103.85
CA VAL A 511 -51.67 95.23 102.48
C VAL A 511 -50.21 95.16 102.07
N THR A 512 -49.26 95.50 102.95
CA THR A 512 -47.82 95.32 102.71
C THR A 512 -47.47 93.85 102.50
N LYS A 513 -48.05 92.94 103.30
CA LYS A 513 -47.87 91.51 103.11
C LYS A 513 -48.43 91.02 101.77
N ALA A 514 -49.61 91.49 101.38
CA ALA A 514 -50.22 91.17 100.09
C ALA A 514 -49.36 91.67 98.92
N HIS A 515 -48.79 92.87 99.02
CA HIS A 515 -47.86 93.42 98.03
C HIS A 515 -46.63 92.52 97.85
N GLN A 516 -46.00 92.08 98.95
CA GLN A 516 -44.86 91.17 98.86
C GLN A 516 -45.23 89.84 98.19
N ILE A 517 -46.37 89.26 98.54
CA ILE A 517 -46.86 88.01 97.92
C ILE A 517 -47.04 88.17 96.41
N VAL A 518 -47.55 89.32 95.94
CA VAL A 518 -47.71 89.60 94.50
C VAL A 518 -46.35 89.74 93.80
N LEU A 519 -45.35 90.35 94.43
CA LEU A 519 -43.99 90.42 93.88
C LEU A 519 -43.36 89.03 93.75
N ASP A 520 -43.45 88.22 94.80
CA ASP A 520 -42.95 86.84 94.79
C ASP A 520 -43.68 86.01 93.71
N GLN A 521 -45.00 86.23 93.53
CA GLN A 521 -45.78 85.59 92.47
C GLN A 521 -45.30 86.01 91.06
N LEU A 522 -45.02 87.29 90.83
CA LEU A 522 -44.53 87.79 89.54
C LEU A 522 -43.18 87.17 89.17
N GLU A 523 -42.29 86.95 90.14
CA GLU A 523 -41.02 86.27 89.92
C GLU A 523 -41.23 84.82 89.45
N VAL A 524 -42.08 84.06 90.14
CA VAL A 524 -42.39 82.67 89.79
C VAL A 524 -43.06 82.56 88.41
N VAL A 525 -43.98 83.48 88.08
CA VAL A 525 -44.63 83.53 86.76
C VAL A 525 -43.63 83.85 85.65
N SER A 526 -42.74 84.82 85.87
CA SER A 526 -41.67 85.16 84.91
C SER A 526 -40.74 83.96 84.66
N GLN A 527 -40.37 83.24 85.73
CA GLN A 527 -39.56 82.04 85.60
C GLN A 527 -40.30 80.92 84.83
N THR A 528 -41.60 80.75 85.07
CA THR A 528 -42.45 79.79 84.36
C THR A 528 -42.55 80.14 82.87
N GLN A 529 -42.66 81.43 82.53
CA GLN A 529 -42.68 81.90 81.14
C GLN A 529 -41.37 81.55 80.41
N LYS A 530 -40.20 81.74 81.06
CA LYS A 530 -38.90 81.34 80.50
C LYS A 530 -38.82 79.83 80.26
N THR A 531 -39.34 79.02 81.18
CA THR A 531 -39.39 77.56 80.99
C THR A 531 -40.23 77.17 79.77
N PHE A 532 -41.36 77.83 79.51
CA PHE A 532 -42.12 77.59 78.28
C PHE A 532 -41.35 77.99 77.01
N ASP A 533 -40.56 79.07 77.04
CA ASP A 533 -39.69 79.45 75.92
C ASP A 533 -38.61 78.40 75.65
N GLU A 534 -37.99 77.85 76.69
CA GLU A 534 -37.03 76.74 76.56
C GLU A 534 -37.70 75.48 75.99
N ILE A 535 -38.92 75.16 76.42
CA ILE A 535 -39.69 74.03 75.87
C ILE A 535 -39.97 74.24 74.38
N ILE A 536 -40.42 75.43 73.98
CA ILE A 536 -40.71 75.75 72.57
C ILE A 536 -39.45 75.59 71.72
N GLN A 537 -38.31 76.13 72.16
CA GLN A 537 -37.02 75.96 71.47
C GLN A 537 -36.59 74.49 71.39
N GLY A 538 -36.81 73.72 72.46
CA GLY A 538 -36.58 72.28 72.48
C GLY A 538 -37.43 71.53 71.46
N MET A 539 -38.72 71.88 71.33
CA MET A 539 -39.62 71.30 70.35
C MET A 539 -39.21 71.63 68.91
N ASP A 540 -38.82 72.89 68.64
CA ASP A 540 -38.33 73.30 67.31
C ASP A 540 -37.08 72.51 66.89
N LEU A 541 -36.17 72.27 67.85
CA LEU A 541 -34.99 71.45 67.60
C LEU A 541 -35.37 69.99 67.31
N ILE A 542 -36.34 69.42 68.02
CA ILE A 542 -36.84 68.06 67.76
C ILE A 542 -37.43 67.96 66.36
N VAL A 543 -38.28 68.90 65.94
CA VAL A 543 -38.85 68.92 64.57
C VAL A 543 -37.74 68.90 63.53
N LYS A 544 -36.72 69.75 63.67
CA LYS A 544 -35.58 69.78 62.75
C LYS A 544 -34.85 68.43 62.69
N ARG A 545 -34.65 67.77 63.84
CA ARG A 545 -34.01 66.45 63.89
C ARG A 545 -34.86 65.36 63.25
N ILE A 546 -36.19 65.44 63.35
CA ILE A 546 -37.08 64.50 62.67
C ILE A 546 -36.95 64.66 61.14
N THR A 547 -36.88 65.89 60.64
CA THR A 547 -36.62 66.14 59.20
C THR A 547 -35.30 65.51 58.76
N ASP A 548 -34.20 65.76 59.48
CA ASP A 548 -32.89 65.17 59.17
C ASP A 548 -32.97 63.63 59.12
N VAL A 549 -33.68 63.01 60.06
CA VAL A 549 -33.82 61.54 60.13
C VAL A 549 -34.69 61.00 58.99
N ASN A 550 -35.77 61.68 58.60
CA ASN A 550 -36.57 61.30 57.44
C ASN A 550 -35.74 61.29 56.14
N ASP A 551 -34.82 62.25 55.96
CA ASP A 551 -33.89 62.26 54.82
C ASP A 551 -32.93 61.05 54.85
N HIS A 552 -32.57 60.56 56.03
CA HIS A 552 -31.79 59.32 56.17
C HIS A 552 -32.63 58.08 55.85
N VAL A 553 -33.88 58.02 56.31
CA VAL A 553 -34.81 56.92 56.01
C VAL A 553 -35.05 56.80 54.51
N GLN A 554 -35.22 57.93 53.81
CA GLN A 554 -35.37 57.94 52.35
C GLN A 554 -34.13 57.40 51.63
N ARG A 555 -32.91 57.79 52.06
CA ARG A 555 -31.66 57.25 51.51
C ARG A 555 -31.52 55.75 51.76
N ILE A 556 -31.92 55.25 52.93
CA ILE A 556 -31.90 53.82 53.22
C ILE A 556 -32.85 53.07 52.27
N LYS A 557 -34.02 53.64 51.96
CA LYS A 557 -34.96 53.08 50.98
C LYS A 557 -34.34 52.96 49.59
N GLU A 558 -33.68 54.00 49.11
CA GLU A 558 -32.98 54.00 47.82
C GLU A 558 -31.90 52.91 47.76
N VAL A 559 -31.05 52.81 48.79
CA VAL A 559 -30.01 51.76 48.88
C VAL A 559 -30.61 50.37 48.94
N LYS A 560 -31.73 50.18 49.65
CA LYS A 560 -32.44 48.90 49.72
C LYS A 560 -32.99 48.49 48.34
N ASP A 561 -33.51 49.43 47.56
CA ASP A 561 -34.01 49.16 46.21
C ASP A 561 -32.87 48.83 45.22
N GLU A 562 -31.75 49.57 45.27
CA GLU A 562 -30.55 49.27 44.48
C GLU A 562 -29.96 47.88 44.83
N THR A 563 -29.91 47.56 46.12
CA THR A 563 -29.45 46.24 46.59
C THR A 563 -30.38 45.13 46.10
N THR A 564 -31.70 45.37 46.12
CA THR A 564 -32.69 44.41 45.58
C THR A 564 -32.45 44.14 44.09
N GLN A 565 -32.19 45.20 43.30
CA GLN A 565 -31.88 45.03 41.88
C GLN A 565 -30.57 44.25 41.64
N SER A 566 -29.56 44.51 42.47
CA SER A 566 -28.29 43.77 42.41
C SER A 566 -28.47 42.29 42.69
N ILE A 567 -29.33 41.93 43.65
CA ILE A 567 -29.67 40.54 43.97
C ILE A 567 -30.38 39.85 42.80
N LEU A 568 -31.30 40.52 42.11
CA LEU A 568 -31.95 39.98 40.91
C LEU A 568 -30.94 39.68 39.80
N ASN A 569 -29.97 40.58 39.60
CA ASN A 569 -28.89 40.37 38.62
C ASN A 569 -27.99 39.18 39.01
N ILE A 570 -27.66 39.03 40.30
CA ILE A 570 -26.92 37.86 40.81
C ILE A 570 -27.67 36.56 40.51
N SER A 571 -28.98 36.54 40.76
CA SER A 571 -29.82 35.36 40.48
C SER A 571 -29.80 34.99 38.99
N ALA A 572 -29.94 35.97 38.10
CA ALA A 572 -29.91 35.73 36.65
C ALA A 572 -28.54 35.21 36.18
N ILE A 573 -27.44 35.78 36.68
CA ILE A 573 -26.07 35.33 36.36
C ILE A 573 -25.83 33.91 36.90
N SER A 574 -26.35 33.58 38.09
CA SER A 574 -26.25 32.24 38.66
C SER A 574 -26.96 31.19 37.82
N GLU A 575 -28.16 31.50 37.30
CA GLU A 575 -28.90 30.61 36.38
C GLU A 575 -28.14 30.41 35.06
N GLU A 576 -27.63 31.48 34.46
CA GLU A 576 -26.83 31.41 33.23
C GLU A 576 -25.54 30.60 33.45
N SER A 577 -24.88 30.79 34.59
CA SER A 577 -23.67 30.08 34.97
C SER A 577 -23.94 28.58 35.20
N ALA A 578 -25.07 28.23 35.80
CA ALA A 578 -25.50 26.84 35.96
C ALA A 578 -25.72 26.17 34.60
N SER A 579 -26.46 26.83 33.71
CA SER A 579 -26.71 26.35 32.34
C SER A 579 -25.40 26.18 31.55
N SER A 580 -24.49 27.15 31.64
CA SER A 580 -23.19 27.10 30.96
C SER A 580 -22.32 25.95 31.49
N SER A 581 -22.31 25.72 32.80
CA SER A 581 -21.59 24.59 33.40
C SER A 581 -22.16 23.24 32.99
N GLU A 582 -23.49 23.12 32.82
CA GLU A 582 -24.12 21.91 32.28
C GLU A 582 -23.68 21.65 30.82
N GLU A 583 -23.65 22.69 29.98
CA GLU A 583 -23.19 22.59 28.59
C GLU A 583 -21.70 22.20 28.49
N VAL A 584 -20.86 22.79 29.35
CA VAL A 584 -19.44 22.41 29.47
C VAL A 584 -19.32 20.95 29.90
N SER A 585 -20.09 20.51 30.89
CA SER A 585 -20.07 19.11 31.36
C SER A 585 -20.44 18.13 30.24
N ALA A 586 -21.48 18.43 29.46
CA ALA A 586 -21.88 17.63 28.31
C ALA A 586 -20.78 17.56 27.23
N SER A 587 -20.19 18.70 26.87
CA SER A 587 -19.10 18.78 25.88
C SER A 587 -17.86 17.99 26.32
N ILE A 588 -17.58 17.99 27.62
CA ILE A 588 -16.45 17.27 28.20
C ILE A 588 -16.69 15.76 28.23
N GLN A 589 -17.93 15.30 28.41
CA GLN A 589 -18.28 13.89 28.25
C GLN A 589 -18.03 13.40 26.82
N GLU A 590 -18.39 14.21 25.81
CA GLU A 590 -18.07 13.90 24.41
C GLU A 590 -16.56 13.85 24.17
N GLN A 591 -15.80 14.81 24.71
CA GLN A 591 -14.35 14.84 24.58
C GLN A 591 -13.67 13.62 25.24
N ALA A 592 -14.17 13.16 26.38
CA ALA A 592 -13.70 11.94 27.02
C ALA A 592 -13.97 10.70 26.13
N ALA A 593 -15.14 10.61 25.52
CA ALA A 593 -15.49 9.55 24.60
C ALA A 593 -14.60 9.55 23.33
N ILE A 594 -14.33 10.72 22.76
CA ILE A 594 -13.40 10.88 21.62
C ILE A 594 -11.99 10.45 22.02
N SER A 595 -11.51 10.86 23.19
CA SER A 595 -10.19 10.48 23.69
C SER A 595 -10.05 8.95 23.82
N GLU A 596 -11.07 8.27 24.32
CA GLU A 596 -11.09 6.80 24.39
C GLU A 596 -11.09 6.15 23.00
N GLN A 597 -11.79 6.73 22.01
CA GLN A 597 -11.74 6.25 20.62
C GLN A 597 -10.34 6.41 20.01
N VAL A 598 -9.70 7.57 20.19
CA VAL A 598 -8.33 7.81 19.70
C VAL A 598 -7.34 6.85 20.36
N ARG A 599 -7.49 6.59 21.66
CA ARG A 599 -6.69 5.60 22.39
C ARG A 599 -6.81 4.20 21.78
N LYS A 600 -8.02 3.75 21.45
CA LYS A 600 -8.26 2.46 20.76
C LYS A 600 -7.60 2.43 19.39
N LEU A 601 -7.78 3.48 18.59
CA LEU A 601 -7.20 3.58 17.25
C LEU A 601 -5.67 3.55 17.29
N ALA A 602 -5.07 4.22 18.27
CA ALA A 602 -3.62 4.20 18.49
C ALA A 602 -3.13 2.78 18.85
N ASN A 603 -3.84 2.05 19.70
CA ASN A 603 -3.50 0.67 20.03
C ASN A 603 -3.63 -0.27 18.80
N GLU A 604 -4.65 -0.06 17.96
CA GLU A 604 -4.81 -0.78 16.69
C GLU A 604 -3.63 -0.50 15.73
N LEU A 605 -3.23 0.77 15.56
CA LEU A 605 -2.06 1.15 14.75
C LEU A 605 -0.77 0.51 15.27
N ASN A 606 -0.57 0.50 16.58
CA ASN A 606 0.59 -0.15 17.20
C ASN A 606 0.58 -1.67 16.96
N THR A 607 -0.59 -2.31 17.01
CA THR A 607 -0.75 -3.73 16.71
C THR A 607 -0.48 -4.03 15.23
N LEU A 608 -0.97 -3.19 14.33
CA LEU A 608 -0.75 -3.31 12.88
C LEU A 608 0.74 -3.13 12.55
N ALA A 609 1.40 -2.15 13.18
CA ALA A 609 2.83 -1.92 13.06
C ALA A 609 3.64 -3.13 13.53
N LYS A 610 3.31 -3.73 14.69
CA LYS A 610 3.96 -4.98 15.14
C LYS A 610 3.80 -6.11 14.14
N LYS A 611 2.59 -6.36 13.63
CA LYS A 611 2.35 -7.41 12.61
C LYS A 611 3.16 -7.18 11.33
N LEU A 612 3.32 -5.92 10.93
CA LEU A 612 4.12 -5.56 9.77
C LEU A 612 5.62 -5.80 10.03
N VAL A 613 6.13 -5.39 11.20
CA VAL A 613 7.51 -5.73 11.62
C VAL A 613 7.71 -7.24 11.59
N ASP A 614 6.83 -8.03 12.20
CA ASP A 614 6.95 -9.51 12.24
C ASP A 614 6.98 -10.11 10.82
N SER A 615 6.20 -9.56 9.89
CA SER A 615 6.17 -10.00 8.49
C SER A 615 7.46 -9.68 7.74
N ILE A 616 8.03 -8.49 7.99
CA ILE A 616 9.28 -8.00 7.38
C ILE A 616 10.50 -8.69 7.99
N THR A 617 10.44 -9.12 9.25
CA THR A 617 11.55 -9.81 9.94
C THR A 617 11.85 -11.19 9.36
N LYS A 618 10.95 -11.74 8.52
CA LYS A 618 11.21 -12.94 7.72
C LYS A 618 12.28 -12.73 6.65
N PHE A 619 12.52 -11.48 6.24
CA PHE A 619 13.56 -11.12 5.30
C PHE A 619 14.86 -10.82 6.04
N THR A 620 15.92 -11.53 5.68
CA THR A 620 17.29 -11.28 6.12
C THR A 620 17.91 -10.30 5.13
N ILE A 621 18.39 -9.16 5.64
CA ILE A 621 18.84 -8.01 4.83
C ILE A 621 20.32 -7.71 5.07
#